data_AF-A0A9P7FPM5-F1
#
_entry.id   AF-A0A9P7FPM5-F1
#
_cell.length_a   1.000
_cell.length_b   1.000
_cell.length_c   1.000
_cell.angle_alpha   90.00
_cell.angle_beta   90.00
_cell.angle_gamma   90.00
#
_symmetry.space_group_name_H-M   'P 1'
#
loop_
_entity.id
_entity.type
_entity.pdbx_description
1 polymer ?
#
loop_
_entity_poly.entity_id
_entity_poly.type
_entity_poly.pdbx_seq_one_letter_code
_entity_poly.pdbx_strand_id
1 'polypeptide(L)'
;MAPTTTAEAYRRAVSPAALAALSIADIPVSADAEATASATVEARNAARSRLYYAADSFDGLIDLIPGDFRVPLREPLKAIQSSAERLIAARNLIAKWEKLRLQGKRPDPWNAKQPVIQFSKDYAESADATAARTALAAKHEEYLSSAFADALAAQQGQ
;
A
#
# COMPACT_ATOMS: atom_id res chain seq x y z
N MET A 1 -16.81 24.57 41.55
CA MET A 1 -16.05 24.24 40.33
C MET A 1 -16.92 23.30 39.52
N ALA A 2 -17.50 23.75 38.40
CA ALA A 2 -18.36 22.91 37.57
C ALA A 2 -17.51 21.85 36.85
N PRO A 3 -17.95 20.60 36.74
CA PRO A 3 -17.22 19.58 35.98
C PRO A 3 -17.25 19.96 34.51
N THR A 4 -16.08 20.26 33.94
CA THR A 4 -15.92 20.42 32.49
C THR A 4 -16.41 19.16 31.81
N THR A 5 -17.45 19.30 30.99
CA THR A 5 -17.96 18.19 30.18
C THR A 5 -16.87 17.73 29.23
N THR A 6 -16.79 16.43 28.96
CA THR A 6 -15.78 15.80 28.09
C THR A 6 -15.70 16.47 26.70
N ALA A 7 -16.83 17.05 26.25
CA ALA A 7 -16.94 17.83 25.02
C ALA A 7 -16.18 19.17 25.05
N GLU A 8 -16.14 19.87 26.19
CA GLU A 8 -15.39 21.12 26.34
C GLU A 8 -13.88 20.88 26.43
N ALA A 9 -13.47 19.79 27.10
CA ALA A 9 -12.08 19.36 27.12
C ALA A 9 -11.60 18.99 25.70
N TYR A 10 -12.42 18.24 24.95
CA TYR A 10 -12.13 17.90 23.55
C TYR A 10 -12.04 19.15 22.65
N ARG A 11 -12.94 20.12 22.80
CA ARG A 11 -12.88 21.39 22.03
C ARG A 11 -11.62 22.20 22.32
N ARG A 12 -11.04 22.11 23.52
CA ARG A 12 -9.77 22.79 23.84
C ARG A 12 -8.54 22.04 23.29
N ALA A 13 -8.63 20.71 23.16
CA ALA A 13 -7.52 19.87 22.69
C ALA A 13 -7.40 19.79 21.15
N VAL A 14 -8.44 20.16 20.41
CA VAL A 14 -8.45 20.19 18.93
C VAL A 14 -8.07 21.59 18.45
N SER A 15 -7.24 21.67 17.40
CA SER A 15 -6.78 22.96 16.89
C SER A 15 -7.95 23.81 16.34
N PRO A 16 -7.90 25.15 16.45
CA PRO A 16 -8.95 26.02 15.92
C PRO A 16 -9.21 25.83 14.42
N ALA A 17 -8.18 25.45 13.65
CA ALA A 17 -8.31 25.14 12.22
C ALA A 17 -9.14 23.87 11.96
N ALA A 18 -8.92 22.81 12.75
CA ALA A 18 -9.71 21.58 12.65
C ALA A 18 -11.16 21.78 13.13
N LEU A 19 -11.38 22.67 14.12
CA LEU A 19 -12.72 23.06 14.55
C LEU A 19 -13.45 23.92 13.51
N ALA A 20 -12.75 24.85 12.85
CA ALA A 20 -13.32 25.64 11.76
C ALA A 20 -13.75 24.74 10.60
N ALA A 21 -12.92 23.76 10.23
CA ALA A 21 -13.22 22.76 9.21
C ALA A 21 -14.44 21.88 9.57
N LEU A 22 -14.62 21.55 10.86
CA LEU A 22 -15.80 20.83 11.36
C LEU A 22 -17.07 21.71 11.41
N SER A 23 -16.93 23.03 11.59
CA SER A 23 -18.06 23.97 11.64
C SER A 23 -18.67 24.29 10.28
N ILE A 24 -17.90 24.15 9.19
CA ILE A 24 -18.36 24.37 7.81
C ILE A 24 -19.37 23.28 7.38
N ALA A 25 -19.41 22.15 8.08
CA ALA A 25 -20.51 21.20 7.97
C ALA A 25 -21.68 21.67 8.85
N ASP A 26 -22.52 22.57 8.33
CA ASP A 26 -23.74 23.06 8.99
C ASP A 26 -24.62 21.89 9.48
N ILE A 27 -24.68 21.69 10.80
CA ILE A 27 -25.58 20.74 11.46
C ILE A 27 -26.78 21.54 11.98
N PRO A 28 -27.99 21.40 11.41
CA PRO A 28 -29.19 22.06 11.95
C PRO A 28 -29.55 21.44 13.30
N VAL A 29 -29.57 22.26 14.36
CA VAL A 29 -30.02 21.86 15.70
C VAL A 29 -31.56 21.92 15.72
N SER A 30 -32.21 20.78 15.48
CA SER A 30 -33.65 20.59 15.73
C SER A 30 -33.88 19.93 17.10
N ALA A 31 -35.01 20.24 17.72
CA ALA A 31 -35.30 20.08 19.15
C ALA A 31 -35.66 18.65 19.65
N ASP A 32 -35.44 17.59 18.85
CA ASP A 32 -35.77 16.20 19.25
C ASP A 32 -34.53 15.48 19.79
N ALA A 33 -34.29 15.57 21.10
CA ALA A 33 -32.97 15.34 21.71
C ALA A 33 -32.34 13.94 21.52
N GLU A 34 -33.09 12.86 21.32
CA GLU A 34 -32.51 11.50 21.17
C GLU A 34 -32.27 11.08 19.71
N ALA A 35 -33.24 11.30 18.81
CA ALA A 35 -33.07 11.00 17.39
C ALA A 35 -32.07 11.96 16.72
N THR A 36 -32.08 13.23 17.14
CA THR A 36 -31.13 14.24 16.65
C THR A 36 -29.73 14.01 17.24
N ALA A 37 -29.59 13.44 18.44
CA ALA A 37 -28.27 13.07 18.98
C ALA A 37 -27.58 11.97 18.14
N SER A 38 -28.31 10.94 17.71
CA SER A 38 -27.74 9.91 16.81
C SER A 38 -27.40 10.49 15.44
N ALA A 39 -28.32 11.27 14.84
CA ALA A 39 -28.11 11.90 13.54
C ALA A 39 -26.96 12.92 13.55
N THR A 40 -26.77 13.65 14.66
CA THR A 40 -25.66 14.61 14.83
C THR A 40 -24.32 13.92 15.03
N VAL A 41 -24.28 12.74 15.67
CA VAL A 41 -23.07 11.91 15.78
C VAL A 41 -22.68 11.33 14.41
N GLU A 42 -23.64 10.84 13.65
CA GLU A 42 -23.42 10.34 12.28
C GLU A 42 -22.95 11.45 11.34
N ALA A 43 -23.60 12.62 11.38
CA ALA A 43 -23.20 13.80 10.61
C ALA A 43 -21.78 14.27 10.98
N ARG A 44 -21.44 14.28 12.28
CA ARG A 44 -20.08 14.60 12.74
C ARG A 44 -19.06 13.57 12.27
N ASN A 45 -19.39 12.28 12.31
CA ASN A 45 -18.51 11.21 11.83
C ASN A 45 -18.30 11.30 10.32
N ALA A 46 -19.34 11.64 9.56
CA ALA A 46 -19.26 11.85 8.11
C ALA A 46 -18.46 13.12 7.75
N ALA A 47 -18.61 14.21 8.50
CA ALA A 47 -17.79 15.40 8.32
C ALA A 47 -16.30 15.10 8.62
N ARG A 48 -16.03 14.37 9.71
CA ARG A 48 -14.68 13.97 10.08
C ARG A 48 -14.05 13.03 9.06
N SER A 49 -14.81 12.07 8.51
CA SER A 49 -14.31 11.17 7.47
C SER A 49 -13.95 11.92 6.19
N ARG A 50 -14.78 12.88 5.75
CA ARG A 50 -14.46 13.76 4.61
C ARG A 50 -13.16 14.52 4.82
N LEU A 51 -12.91 15.03 6.03
CA LEU A 51 -11.66 15.71 6.35
C LEU A 51 -10.46 14.76 6.34
N TYR A 52 -10.60 13.50 6.76
CA TYR A 52 -9.56 12.49 6.59
C TYR A 52 -9.28 12.18 5.12
N TYR A 53 -10.31 12.11 4.27
CA TYR A 53 -10.15 11.90 2.84
C TYR A 53 -9.57 13.12 2.10
N ALA A 54 -9.77 14.33 2.62
CA ALA A 54 -9.25 15.56 2.04
C ALA A 54 -7.81 15.89 2.46
N ALA A 55 -7.23 15.14 3.40
CA ALA A 55 -5.86 15.37 3.84
C ALA A 55 -4.86 14.75 2.87
N ASP A 56 -4.08 15.59 2.20
CA ASP A 56 -3.09 15.16 1.19
C ASP A 56 -1.75 14.70 1.78
N SER A 57 -1.58 14.75 3.10
CA SER A 57 -0.33 14.38 3.77
C SER A 57 -0.55 13.74 5.14
N PHE A 58 0.42 12.92 5.55
CA PHE A 58 0.43 12.27 6.86
C PHE A 58 0.43 13.27 8.02
N ASP A 59 1.23 14.34 7.92
CA ASP A 59 1.25 15.39 8.95
C ASP A 59 -0.08 16.14 9.02
N GLY A 60 -0.71 16.39 7.86
CA GLY A 60 -2.07 16.93 7.80
C GLY A 60 -3.09 16.04 8.52
N LEU A 61 -3.00 14.71 8.36
CA LEU A 61 -3.86 13.76 9.07
C LEU A 61 -3.61 13.75 10.59
N ILE A 62 -2.37 13.83 11.03
CA ILE A 62 -2.03 13.92 12.47
C ILE A 62 -2.59 15.20 13.08
N ASP A 63 -2.63 16.29 12.33
CA ASP A 63 -3.19 17.56 12.81
C ASP A 63 -4.71 17.52 13.05
N LEU A 64 -5.42 16.52 12.54
CA LEU A 64 -6.83 16.28 12.89
C LEU A 64 -6.99 15.50 14.20
N ILE A 65 -5.92 14.90 14.73
CA ILE A 65 -5.94 14.19 16.01
C ILE A 65 -5.84 15.23 17.15
N PRO A 66 -6.59 15.06 18.27
CA PRO A 66 -6.45 15.96 19.41
C PRO A 66 -5.01 15.96 19.94
N GLY A 67 -4.53 17.14 20.35
CA GLY A 67 -3.13 17.40 20.71
C GLY A 67 -2.54 16.39 21.69
N ASP A 68 -3.31 16.03 22.71
CA ASP A 68 -2.92 15.12 23.79
C ASP A 68 -2.53 13.71 23.28
N PHE A 69 -3.08 13.30 22.14
CA PHE A 69 -2.83 11.98 21.55
C PHE A 69 -1.81 12.03 20.40
N ARG A 70 -1.41 13.21 19.92
CA ARG A 70 -0.51 13.33 18.76
C ARG A 70 0.86 12.72 19.04
N VAL A 71 1.47 13.10 20.16
CA VAL A 71 2.82 12.64 20.54
C VAL A 71 2.89 11.11 20.70
N PRO A 72 1.99 10.47 21.50
CA PRO A 72 2.05 9.01 21.65
C PRO A 72 1.65 8.24 20.40
N LEU A 73 0.79 8.80 19.53
CA LEU A 73 0.31 8.10 18.33
C LEU A 73 1.15 8.34 17.07
N ARG A 74 2.02 9.37 17.05
CA ARG A 74 2.78 9.73 15.85
C ARG A 74 3.63 8.58 15.32
N GLU A 75 4.41 7.93 16.18
CA GLU A 75 5.29 6.83 15.80
C GLU A 75 4.52 5.57 15.32
N PRO A 76 3.53 5.05 16.06
CA PRO A 76 2.77 3.88 15.58
C PRO A 76 1.99 4.19 14.29
N LEU A 77 1.45 5.40 14.12
CA LEU A 77 0.77 5.78 12.88
C LEU A 77 1.74 5.87 11.69
N LYS A 78 2.97 6.33 11.93
CA LYS A 78 4.02 6.36 10.90
C LYS A 78 4.45 4.94 10.50
N ALA A 79 4.55 4.03 11.47
CA ALA A 79 4.81 2.62 11.20
C ALA A 79 3.70 1.99 10.34
N ILE A 80 2.44 2.31 10.60
CA ILE A 80 1.30 1.88 9.80
C ILE A 80 1.38 2.46 8.38
N GLN A 81 1.65 3.75 8.23
CA GLN A 81 1.84 4.40 6.92
C GLN A 81 2.93 3.67 6.11
N SER A 82 4.11 3.45 6.70
CA SER A 82 5.22 2.79 6.00
C SER A 82 4.88 1.35 5.57
N SER A 83 4.01 0.68 6.32
CA SER A 83 3.56 -0.67 6.01
C SER A 83 2.52 -0.65 4.89
N ALA A 84 1.60 0.32 4.90
CA ALA A 84 0.65 0.54 3.83
C ALA A 84 1.35 0.90 2.51
N GLU A 85 2.35 1.78 2.54
CA GLU A 85 3.15 2.15 1.36
C GLU A 85 3.87 0.93 0.77
N ARG A 86 4.51 0.12 1.62
CA ARG A 86 5.16 -1.14 1.19
C ARG A 86 4.16 -2.11 0.55
N LEU A 87 2.98 -2.23 1.13
CA LEU A 87 1.91 -3.10 0.62
C LEU A 87 1.34 -2.59 -0.71
N ILE A 88 1.15 -1.27 -0.88
CA ILE A 88 0.76 -0.67 -2.15
C ILE A 88 1.83 -0.91 -3.22
N ALA A 89 3.11 -0.69 -2.87
CA ALA A 89 4.23 -0.94 -3.76
C ALA A 89 4.29 -2.42 -4.19
N ALA A 90 4.10 -3.35 -3.25
CA ALA A 90 4.04 -4.78 -3.52
C ALA A 90 2.88 -5.13 -4.46
N ARG A 91 1.67 -4.62 -4.22
CA ARG A 91 0.50 -4.84 -5.10
C ARG A 91 0.75 -4.32 -6.51
N ASN A 92 1.31 -3.11 -6.65
CA ASN A 92 1.65 -2.54 -7.94
C ASN A 92 2.72 -3.37 -8.67
N LEU A 93 3.69 -3.90 -7.93
CA LEU A 93 4.73 -4.77 -8.48
C LEU A 93 4.14 -6.11 -8.96
N ILE A 94 3.28 -6.75 -8.17
CA ILE A 94 2.57 -7.97 -8.56
C ILE A 94 1.76 -7.73 -9.84
N ALA A 95 0.95 -6.66 -9.87
CA ALA A 95 0.16 -6.32 -11.05
C ALA A 95 1.04 -6.07 -12.31
N LYS A 96 2.19 -5.43 -12.13
CA LYS A 96 3.17 -5.23 -13.22
C LYS A 96 3.74 -6.56 -13.70
N TRP A 97 4.09 -7.46 -12.78
CA TRP A 97 4.66 -8.77 -13.10
C TRP A 97 3.64 -9.70 -13.75
N GLU A 98 2.39 -9.68 -13.30
CA GLU A 98 1.27 -10.38 -13.96
C GLU A 98 1.08 -9.89 -15.40
N LYS A 99 1.09 -8.57 -15.61
CA LYS A 99 0.99 -8.00 -16.96
C LYS A 99 2.14 -8.47 -17.86
N LEU A 100 3.37 -8.53 -17.34
CA LEU A 100 4.53 -9.03 -18.08
C LEU A 100 4.38 -10.52 -18.40
N ARG A 101 3.92 -11.33 -17.43
CA ARG A 101 3.63 -12.75 -17.62
C ARG A 101 2.63 -12.97 -18.76
N LEU A 102 1.53 -12.22 -18.79
CA LEU A 102 0.51 -12.29 -19.84
C LEU A 102 1.06 -11.90 -21.22
N GLN A 103 2.08 -11.04 -21.28
CA GLN A 103 2.78 -10.67 -22.51
C GLN A 103 3.88 -11.66 -22.92
N GLY A 104 4.08 -12.74 -22.16
CA GLY A 104 5.20 -13.68 -22.38
C GLY A 104 6.57 -13.07 -22.09
N LYS A 105 6.63 -11.96 -21.33
CA LYS A 105 7.86 -11.25 -20.99
C LYS A 105 8.19 -11.42 -19.51
N ARG A 106 9.47 -11.29 -19.18
CA ARG A 106 9.99 -11.32 -17.81
C ARG A 106 10.63 -9.97 -17.46
N PRO A 107 10.64 -9.55 -16.18
CA PRO A 107 11.37 -8.36 -15.76
C PRO A 107 12.88 -8.50 -16.05
N ASP A 108 13.57 -7.41 -16.38
CA ASP A 108 15.02 -7.39 -16.62
C ASP A 108 15.89 -8.09 -15.57
N PRO A 109 15.65 -7.94 -14.25
CA PRO A 109 16.44 -8.67 -13.25
C PRO A 109 16.26 -10.20 -13.29
N TRP A 110 15.24 -10.72 -13.98
CA TRP A 110 15.04 -12.17 -14.21
C TRP A 110 15.73 -12.69 -15.48
N ASN A 111 16.39 -11.83 -16.26
CA ASN A 111 17.17 -12.23 -17.42
C ASN A 111 18.57 -12.69 -16.98
N ALA A 112 18.64 -13.83 -16.30
CA ALA A 112 19.89 -14.47 -15.96
C ALA A 112 20.63 -14.90 -17.24
N LYS A 113 21.97 -14.80 -17.23
CA LYS A 113 22.80 -15.23 -18.35
C LYS A 113 22.74 -16.76 -18.48
N GLN A 114 22.51 -17.24 -19.70
CA GLN A 114 22.53 -18.66 -19.99
C GLN A 114 23.91 -19.28 -19.62
N PRO A 115 23.94 -20.43 -18.94
CA PRO A 115 25.18 -21.14 -18.67
C PRO A 115 25.86 -21.60 -19.97
N VAL A 116 27.20 -21.67 -19.95
CA VAL A 116 28.00 -22.02 -21.13
C VAL A 116 28.43 -23.49 -21.02
N ILE A 117 28.14 -24.28 -22.05
CA ILE A 117 28.69 -25.63 -22.20
C ILE A 117 30.10 -25.52 -22.79
N GLN A 118 31.07 -26.12 -22.11
CA GLN A 118 32.41 -26.28 -22.65
C GLN A 118 32.48 -27.59 -23.44
N PHE A 119 32.98 -27.50 -24.67
CA PHE A 119 33.26 -28.65 -25.52
C PHE A 119 34.76 -28.73 -25.78
N SER A 120 35.28 -29.94 -26.00
CA SER A 120 36.61 -30.10 -26.57
C SER A 120 36.65 -29.50 -27.98
N LYS A 121 37.83 -29.04 -28.41
CA LYS A 121 38.01 -28.31 -29.68
C LYS A 121 37.47 -29.09 -30.88
N ASP A 122 37.67 -30.41 -30.88
CA ASP A 122 37.25 -31.31 -31.97
C ASP A 122 35.75 -31.58 -31.98
N TYR A 123 35.07 -31.35 -30.85
CA TYR A 123 33.64 -31.62 -30.70
C TYR A 123 32.79 -30.35 -30.79
N ALA A 124 33.39 -29.17 -30.62
CA ALA A 124 32.70 -27.88 -30.54
C ALA A 124 31.95 -27.45 -31.81
N GLU A 125 32.40 -27.94 -32.98
CA GLU A 125 31.81 -27.69 -34.30
C GLU A 125 30.90 -28.85 -34.76
N SER A 126 30.75 -29.90 -33.95
CA SER A 126 29.90 -31.03 -34.30
C SER A 126 28.41 -30.67 -34.26
N ALA A 127 27.60 -31.43 -35.01
CA ALA A 127 26.15 -31.34 -34.96
C ALA A 127 25.62 -31.61 -33.55
N ASP A 128 26.26 -32.52 -32.81
CA ASP A 128 25.90 -32.88 -31.43
C ASP A 128 26.14 -31.72 -30.45
N ALA A 129 27.26 -31.01 -30.57
CA ALA A 129 27.52 -29.83 -29.74
C ALA A 129 26.52 -28.69 -30.02
N THR A 130 26.10 -28.54 -31.27
CA THR A 130 25.06 -27.58 -31.65
C THR A 130 23.72 -27.98 -31.04
N ALA A 131 23.32 -29.26 -31.14
CA ALA A 131 22.10 -29.79 -30.54
C ALA A 131 22.10 -29.63 -29.01
N ALA A 132 23.23 -29.86 -28.35
CA ALA A 132 23.38 -29.68 -26.90
C ALA A 132 23.24 -28.20 -26.48
N ARG A 133 23.82 -27.26 -27.24
CA ARG A 133 23.63 -25.81 -26.99
C ARG A 133 22.17 -25.39 -27.13
N THR A 134 21.49 -25.87 -28.17
CA THR A 134 20.07 -25.57 -28.39
C THR A 134 19.17 -26.17 -27.31
N ALA A 135 19.47 -27.42 -26.89
CA ALA A 135 18.73 -28.08 -25.81
C ALA A 135 18.89 -27.33 -24.48
N LEU A 136 20.12 -26.87 -24.18
CA LEU A 136 20.37 -26.07 -22.98
C LEU A 136 19.64 -24.73 -23.02
N ALA A 137 19.60 -24.06 -24.18
CA ALA A 137 18.87 -22.80 -24.33
C ALA A 137 17.38 -22.98 -24.05
N ALA A 138 16.77 -24.03 -24.62
CA ALA A 138 15.37 -24.36 -24.37
C ALA A 138 15.10 -24.68 -22.89
N LYS A 139 15.96 -25.48 -22.25
CA LYS A 139 15.83 -25.84 -20.83
C LYS A 139 16.02 -24.64 -19.90
N HIS A 140 16.92 -23.73 -20.25
CA HIS A 140 17.15 -22.50 -19.48
C HIS A 140 15.96 -21.55 -19.57
N GLU A 141 15.36 -21.39 -20.76
CA GLU A 141 14.12 -20.63 -20.93
C GLU A 141 12.95 -21.23 -20.14
N GLU A 142 12.80 -22.56 -20.18
CA GLU A 142 11.79 -23.29 -19.39
C GLU A 142 11.98 -23.01 -17.89
N TYR A 143 13.21 -23.14 -17.38
CA TYR A 143 13.57 -22.84 -16.00
C TYR A 143 13.24 -21.39 -15.59
N LEU A 144 13.60 -20.40 -16.42
CA LEU A 144 13.33 -19.01 -16.07
C LEU A 144 11.84 -18.69 -16.09
N SER A 145 11.07 -19.35 -16.95
CA SER A 145 9.61 -19.19 -16.99
C SER A 145 8.93 -19.80 -15.77
N SER A 146 9.36 -20.99 -15.32
CA SER A 146 8.81 -21.65 -14.13
C SER A 146 9.21 -20.92 -12.86
N ALA A 147 10.50 -20.58 -12.71
CA ALA A 147 10.99 -19.83 -11.55
C ALA A 147 10.31 -18.45 -11.40
N PHE A 148 9.98 -17.79 -12.52
CA PHE A 148 9.21 -16.54 -12.48
C PHE A 148 7.75 -16.78 -12.05
N ALA A 149 7.11 -17.84 -12.53
CA ALA A 149 5.75 -18.18 -12.12
C ALA A 149 5.68 -18.54 -10.62
N ASP A 150 6.66 -19.30 -10.12
CA ASP A 150 6.76 -19.67 -8.70
C ASP A 150 7.01 -18.44 -7.82
N ALA A 151 7.88 -17.53 -8.25
CA ALA A 151 8.13 -16.28 -7.54
C ALA A 151 6.88 -15.39 -7.46
N LEU A 152 6.11 -15.31 -8.55
CA LEU A 152 4.86 -14.56 -8.59
C LEU A 152 3.82 -15.19 -7.65
N ALA A 153 3.68 -16.51 -7.66
CA ALA A 153 2.79 -17.24 -6.76
C ALA A 153 3.18 -17.06 -5.28
N ALA A 154 4.47 -17.10 -4.97
CA ALA A 154 4.98 -16.84 -3.62
C ALA A 154 4.63 -15.42 -3.15
N GLN A 155 4.72 -14.44 -4.05
CA GLN A 155 4.40 -13.04 -3.73
C GLN A 155 2.88 -12.79 -3.57
N GLN A 156 2.03 -13.66 -4.12
CA GLN A 156 0.57 -13.60 -3.96
C GLN A 156 0.06 -14.39 -2.74
N GLY A 157 0.81 -15.41 -2.31
CA GLY A 157 0.45 -16.27 -1.17
C GLY A 157 0.91 -15.77 0.20
N GLN A 158 1.65 -14.65 0.26
CA GLN A 158 1.99 -13.91 1.47
C GLN A 158 1.16 -12.63 1.58
#